data_AF-Q50DZ5-F1
#
_entry.id   AF-Q50DZ5-F1
#
_cell.length_a   1.000
_cell.length_b   1.000
_cell.length_c   1.000
_cell.angle_alpha   90.00
_cell.angle_beta   90.00
_cell.angle_gamma   90.00
#
_symmetry.space_group_name_H-M   'P 1'
#
loop_
_entity.id
_entity.type
_entity.pdbx_description
1 polymer ?
#
loop_
_entity_poly.entity_id
_entity_poly.type
_entity_poly.pdbx_seq_one_letter_code
_entity_poly.pdbx_strand_id
1 'polypeptide(L)'
;MIVKEGARLNQLDKAREKINAIDVQMRELFEQRMKAVEEVAEYKLKNNMKIFDPDREAEVIEKNSIKMQNEKLKLYYREYIQAVMDISKSYQESIVNCDTYGYQGVLGAFSHIATQRLFPHGKMKNYAAFEGAVKGVLNHEIAKAVLPFETAIQVKSAKY
;
A
#
# COMPACT_ATOMS: atom_id res chain seq x y z
N MET A 1 -0.94 17.73 49.91
CA MET A 1 -0.88 16.69 48.86
C MET A 1 -1.50 17.11 47.51
N ILE A 2 -1.55 18.41 47.16
CA ILE A 2 -2.31 18.88 45.97
C ILE A 2 -1.39 19.24 44.77
N VAL A 3 -0.07 19.33 44.98
CA VAL A 3 0.87 19.82 43.94
C VAL A 3 1.27 18.74 42.91
N LYS A 4 1.08 17.45 43.22
CA LYS A 4 1.50 16.35 42.32
C LYS A 4 0.55 16.13 41.12
N GLU A 5 -0.74 16.47 41.24
CA GLU A 5 -1.74 16.27 40.18
C GLU A 5 -1.52 17.23 38.99
N GLY A 6 -1.32 18.53 39.27
CA GLY A 6 -1.11 19.55 38.23
C GLY A 6 0.24 19.46 37.51
N ALA A 7 1.27 18.94 38.17
CA ALA A 7 2.57 18.69 37.55
C ALA A 7 2.55 17.47 36.59
N ARG A 8 1.67 16.49 36.83
CA ARG A 8 1.53 15.27 36.02
C ARG A 8 0.83 15.52 34.69
N LEU A 9 -0.24 16.33 34.69
CA LEU A 9 -0.91 16.79 33.46
C LEU A 9 0.11 17.45 32.51
N ASN A 10 0.97 18.32 33.04
CA ASN A 10 1.96 19.06 32.26
C ASN A 10 3.09 18.19 31.67
N GLN A 11 3.55 17.15 32.37
CA GLN A 11 4.60 16.27 31.85
C GLN A 11 4.10 15.33 30.73
N LEU A 12 2.88 14.81 30.86
CA LEU A 12 2.27 13.97 29.84
C LEU A 12 2.00 14.78 28.56
N ASP A 13 1.44 15.97 28.71
CA ASP A 13 1.11 16.82 27.57
C ASP A 13 2.37 17.27 26.82
N LYS A 14 3.45 17.63 27.55
CA LYS A 14 4.76 17.90 26.93
C LYS A 14 5.35 16.70 26.19
N ALA A 15 5.15 15.48 26.69
CA ALA A 15 5.59 14.28 25.99
C ALA A 15 4.79 14.07 24.70
N ARG A 16 3.47 14.30 24.73
CA ARG A 16 2.59 14.23 23.56
C ARG A 16 2.93 15.29 22.52
N GLU A 17 3.21 16.52 22.93
CA GLU A 17 3.66 17.58 22.02
C GLU A 17 4.94 17.21 21.29
N LYS A 18 5.91 16.61 22.00
CA LYS A 18 7.13 16.08 21.38
C LYS A 18 6.84 14.97 20.38
N ILE A 19 5.94 14.04 20.72
CA ILE A 19 5.52 12.97 19.80
C ILE A 19 4.89 13.59 18.55
N ASN A 20 3.93 14.51 18.72
CA ASN A 20 3.26 15.18 17.60
C ASN A 20 4.26 15.90 16.67
N ALA A 21 5.27 16.56 17.24
CA ALA A 21 6.32 17.22 16.45
C ALA A 21 7.20 16.23 15.67
N ILE A 22 7.46 15.05 16.24
CA ILE A 22 8.18 13.96 15.56
C ILE A 22 7.29 13.34 14.47
N ASP A 23 6.00 13.14 14.74
CA ASP A 23 5.04 12.58 13.78
C ASP A 23 4.91 13.44 12.52
N VAL A 24 4.98 14.78 12.66
CA VAL A 24 5.04 15.70 11.53
C VAL A 24 6.26 15.43 10.65
N GLN A 25 7.44 15.27 11.26
CA GLN A 25 8.66 14.96 10.52
C GLN A 25 8.62 13.56 9.90
N MET A 26 8.06 12.58 10.61
CA MET A 26 7.89 11.22 10.08
C MET A 26 6.97 11.21 8.86
N ARG A 27 5.89 12.00 8.86
CA ARG A 27 5.01 12.15 7.69
C ARG A 27 5.78 12.72 6.49
N GLU A 28 6.54 13.79 6.69
CA GLU A 28 7.31 14.42 5.61
C GLU A 28 8.38 13.48 5.03
N LEU A 29 9.08 12.74 5.88
CA LEU A 29 10.05 11.73 5.47
C LEU A 29 9.38 10.56 4.75
N PHE A 30 8.19 10.16 5.20
CA PHE A 30 7.41 9.10 4.56
C PHE A 30 6.99 9.50 3.14
N GLU A 31 6.50 10.72 2.93
CA GLU A 31 6.15 11.23 1.60
C GLU A 31 7.36 11.27 0.67
N GLN A 32 8.51 11.77 1.15
CA GLN A 32 9.76 11.76 0.37
C GLN A 32 10.19 10.34 0.00
N ARG A 33 10.08 9.41 0.95
CA ARG A 33 10.37 8.00 0.71
C ARG A 33 9.42 7.40 -0.33
N MET A 34 8.14 7.73 -0.31
CA MET A 34 7.17 7.21 -1.29
C MET A 34 7.41 7.73 -2.70
N LYS A 35 7.83 9.00 -2.86
CA LYS A 35 8.28 9.53 -4.17
C LYS A 35 9.46 8.73 -4.73
N ALA A 36 10.46 8.42 -3.90
CA ALA A 36 11.58 7.56 -4.33
C ALA A 36 11.12 6.13 -4.68
N VAL A 37 10.09 5.61 -4.00
CA VAL A 37 9.49 4.32 -4.32
C VAL A 37 8.80 4.34 -5.69
N GLU A 38 8.15 5.44 -6.08
CA GLU A 38 7.56 5.60 -7.43
C GLU A 38 8.63 5.52 -8.51
N GLU A 39 9.74 6.27 -8.34
CA GLU A 39 10.86 6.25 -9.27
C GLU A 39 11.44 4.82 -9.43
N VAL A 40 11.58 4.09 -8.32
CA VAL A 40 12.01 2.70 -8.33
C VAL A 40 10.98 1.80 -9.02
N ALA A 41 9.68 2.02 -8.80
CA ALA A 41 8.60 1.27 -9.44
C ALA A 41 8.65 1.43 -10.98
N GLU A 42 8.74 2.68 -11.45
CA GLU A 42 8.84 2.99 -12.87
C GLU A 42 10.10 2.40 -13.50
N TYR A 43 11.24 2.49 -12.81
CA TYR A 43 12.48 1.92 -13.27
C TYR A 43 12.38 0.39 -13.41
N LYS A 44 11.85 -0.29 -12.39
CA LYS A 44 11.64 -1.74 -12.42
C LYS A 44 10.67 -2.14 -13.54
N LEU A 45 9.61 -1.38 -13.76
CA LEU A 45 8.64 -1.61 -14.83
C LEU A 45 9.29 -1.49 -16.22
N LYS A 46 10.05 -0.43 -16.47
CA LYS A 46 10.77 -0.20 -17.74
C LYS A 46 11.80 -1.29 -18.03
N ASN A 47 12.42 -1.85 -16.99
CA ASN A 47 13.47 -2.87 -17.10
C ASN A 47 12.98 -4.32 -16.89
N ASN A 48 11.66 -4.56 -16.79
CA ASN A 48 11.07 -5.88 -16.51
C ASN A 48 11.62 -6.57 -15.25
N MET A 49 11.96 -5.80 -14.22
CA MET A 49 12.47 -6.31 -12.94
C MET A 49 11.30 -6.64 -11.99
N LYS A 50 11.52 -7.60 -11.08
CA LYS A 50 10.52 -7.96 -10.05
C LYS A 50 10.41 -6.87 -8.98
N ILE A 51 9.19 -6.68 -8.46
CA ILE A 51 8.92 -5.75 -7.36
C ILE A 51 9.58 -6.24 -6.06
N PHE A 52 9.39 -7.52 -5.75
CA PHE A 52 9.94 -8.16 -4.56
C PHE A 52 11.42 -8.54 -4.75
N ASP A 53 12.27 -8.03 -3.84
CA ASP A 53 13.70 -8.29 -3.78
C ASP A 53 14.10 -8.59 -2.32
N PRO A 54 14.07 -9.86 -1.90
CA PRO A 54 14.27 -10.24 -0.50
C PRO A 54 15.68 -9.92 0.01
N ASP A 55 16.69 -10.01 -0.86
CA ASP A 55 18.08 -9.76 -0.50
C ASP A 55 18.27 -8.27 -0.19
N ARG A 56 17.67 -7.40 -1.01
CA ARG A 56 17.68 -5.96 -0.76
C ARG A 56 16.91 -5.57 0.50
N GLU A 57 15.77 -6.20 0.77
CA GLU A 57 15.00 -5.95 2.00
C GLU A 57 15.81 -6.31 3.24
N ALA A 58 16.43 -7.50 3.24
CA ALA A 58 17.27 -7.96 4.34
C ALA A 58 18.46 -7.01 4.60
N GLU A 59 19.14 -6.56 3.54
CA GLU A 59 20.26 -5.60 3.64
C GLU A 59 19.82 -4.29 4.29
N VAL A 60 18.66 -3.74 3.91
CA VAL A 60 18.14 -2.47 4.46
C VAL A 60 17.76 -2.63 5.93
N ILE A 61 17.14 -3.75 6.32
CA ILE A 61 16.81 -4.02 7.73
C ILE A 61 18.08 -4.09 8.56
N GLU A 62 19.06 -4.88 8.11
CA GLU A 62 20.31 -5.10 8.85
C GLU A 62 21.12 -3.79 8.97
N LYS A 63 21.32 -3.09 7.86
CA LYS A 63 22.09 -1.84 7.82
C LYS A 63 21.51 -0.75 8.72
N ASN A 64 20.18 -0.62 8.77
CA ASN A 64 19.54 0.35 9.65
C ASN A 64 19.49 -0.11 11.10
N SER A 65 19.32 -1.41 11.35
CA SER A 65 19.33 -1.99 12.70
C SER A 65 20.68 -1.86 13.39
N ILE A 66 21.80 -2.06 12.68
CA ILE A 66 23.16 -1.96 13.26
C ILE A 66 23.49 -0.54 13.72
N LYS A 67 22.91 0.48 13.06
CA LYS A 67 23.14 1.88 13.41
C LYS A 67 22.38 2.34 14.66
N MET A 68 21.47 1.52 15.19
CA MET A 68 20.74 1.84 16.41
C MET A 68 21.61 1.62 17.65
N GLN A 69 21.74 2.65 18.47
CA GLN A 69 22.50 2.59 19.73
C GLN A 69 21.72 1.89 20.85
N ASN A 70 20.40 1.89 20.79
CA ASN A 70 19.55 1.30 21.83
C ASN A 70 19.11 -0.11 21.43
N GLU A 71 19.82 -1.12 21.94
CA GLU A 71 19.55 -2.54 21.66
C GLU A 71 18.11 -2.97 22.03
N LYS A 72 17.47 -2.36 23.05
CA LYS A 72 16.08 -2.69 23.39
C LYS A 72 15.09 -2.26 22.31
N LEU A 73 15.37 -1.15 21.61
CA LEU A 73 14.50 -0.63 20.56
C LEU A 73 14.76 -1.26 19.19
N LYS A 74 15.90 -1.95 19.04
CA LYS A 74 16.33 -2.57 17.79
C LYS A 74 15.33 -3.58 17.26
N LEU A 75 14.77 -4.42 18.14
CA LEU A 75 13.75 -5.40 17.74
C LEU A 75 12.48 -4.72 17.18
N TYR A 76 11.96 -3.73 17.91
CA TYR A 76 10.79 -2.96 17.49
C TYR A 76 11.03 -2.18 16.19
N TYR A 77 12.23 -1.65 16.00
CA TYR A 77 12.57 -0.94 14.78
C TYR A 77 12.67 -1.85 13.56
N ARG A 78 13.11 -3.11 13.73
CA ARG A 78 13.08 -4.11 12.65
C ARG A 78 11.65 -4.34 12.18
N GLU A 79 10.72 -4.52 13.10
CA GLU A 79 9.29 -4.67 12.78
C GLU A 79 8.74 -3.44 12.06
N TYR A 80 9.08 -2.24 12.55
CA TYR A 80 8.70 -0.99 11.89
C TYR A 80 9.20 -0.90 10.45
N ILE A 81 10.50 -1.15 10.22
CA ILE A 81 11.09 -1.07 8.89
C ILE A 81 10.51 -2.14 7.96
N GLN A 82 10.25 -3.36 8.45
CA GLN A 82 9.56 -4.39 7.67
C GLN A 82 8.17 -3.92 7.23
N ALA A 83 7.36 -3.40 8.16
CA ALA A 83 6.03 -2.89 7.85
C ALA A 83 6.09 -1.75 6.82
N VAL A 84 7.05 -0.84 6.96
CA VAL A 84 7.29 0.25 6.00
C VAL A 84 7.66 -0.30 4.61
N MET A 85 8.44 -1.38 4.52
CA MET A 85 8.72 -2.04 3.24
C MET A 85 7.50 -2.72 2.64
N ASP A 86 6.67 -3.38 3.44
CA ASP A 86 5.44 -4.01 2.98
C ASP A 86 4.46 -2.98 2.40
N ILE A 87 4.31 -1.82 3.05
CA ILE A 87 3.56 -0.68 2.51
C ILE A 87 4.15 -0.21 1.16
N SER A 88 5.47 -0.22 1.03
CA SER A 88 6.13 0.21 -0.22
C SER A 88 5.92 -0.76 -1.36
N LYS A 89 5.84 -2.06 -1.07
CA LYS A 89 5.53 -3.10 -2.06
C LYS A 89 4.10 -2.98 -2.54
N SER A 90 3.17 -2.85 -1.61
CA SER A 90 1.75 -2.60 -1.91
C SER A 90 1.58 -1.35 -2.78
N TYR A 91 2.31 -0.27 -2.49
CA TYR A 91 2.28 0.93 -3.33
C TYR A 91 2.88 0.70 -4.72
N GLN A 92 4.03 0.03 -4.83
CA GLN A 92 4.63 -0.36 -6.12
C GLN A 92 3.67 -1.22 -6.96
N GLU A 93 3.01 -2.20 -6.34
CA GLU A 93 2.02 -3.07 -7.00
C GLU A 93 0.85 -2.25 -7.53
N SER A 94 0.36 -1.26 -6.76
CA SER A 94 -0.71 -0.37 -7.20
C SER A 94 -0.35 0.44 -8.46
N ILE A 95 0.92 0.85 -8.58
CA ILE A 95 1.44 1.59 -9.74
C ILE A 95 1.61 0.65 -10.93
N VAL A 96 2.18 -0.55 -10.72
CA VAL A 96 2.44 -1.51 -11.81
C VAL A 96 1.14 -2.10 -12.37
N ASN A 97 0.15 -2.34 -11.52
CA ASN A 97 -1.12 -2.94 -11.89
C ASN A 97 -2.21 -1.92 -12.25
N CYS A 98 -1.86 -0.63 -12.39
CA CYS A 98 -2.80 0.46 -12.68
C CYS A 98 -3.62 0.26 -13.97
N ASP A 99 -3.07 -0.48 -14.94
CA ASP A 99 -3.72 -0.83 -16.21
C ASP A 99 -4.24 -2.27 -16.26
N THR A 100 -4.32 -2.96 -15.13
CA THR A 100 -4.86 -4.32 -15.06
C THR A 100 -6.28 -4.30 -14.52
N TYR A 101 -7.22 -4.86 -15.27
CA TYR A 101 -8.65 -4.82 -14.99
C TYR A 101 -9.18 -6.24 -14.81
N GLY A 102 -9.90 -6.47 -13.71
CA GLY A 102 -10.52 -7.75 -13.41
C GLY A 102 -11.95 -7.86 -13.91
N TYR A 103 -12.38 -9.06 -14.26
CA TYR A 103 -13.80 -9.35 -14.47
C TYR A 103 -14.18 -10.71 -13.91
N GLN A 104 -15.44 -10.84 -13.48
CA GLN A 104 -15.98 -12.10 -13.02
C GLN A 104 -16.52 -12.92 -14.21
N GLY A 105 -16.14 -14.19 -14.29
CA GLY A 105 -16.57 -15.15 -15.30
C GLY A 105 -15.47 -15.57 -16.27
N VAL A 106 -15.90 -16.22 -17.36
CA VAL A 106 -15.01 -16.72 -18.42
C VAL A 106 -14.83 -15.68 -19.53
N LEU A 107 -13.78 -15.87 -20.35
CA LEU A 107 -13.59 -15.14 -21.61
C LEU A 107 -14.88 -15.18 -22.44
N GLY A 108 -15.38 -14.00 -22.81
CA GLY A 108 -16.62 -13.84 -23.58
C GLY A 108 -17.91 -13.66 -22.75
N ALA A 109 -17.84 -13.75 -21.42
CA ALA A 109 -18.98 -13.43 -20.56
C ALA A 109 -19.37 -11.93 -20.64
N PHE A 110 -20.58 -11.56 -20.19
CA PHE A 110 -21.03 -10.17 -20.18
C PHE A 110 -20.04 -9.23 -19.47
N SER A 111 -19.50 -9.66 -18.34
CA SER A 111 -18.48 -8.93 -17.58
C SER A 111 -17.18 -8.74 -18.38
N HIS A 112 -16.75 -9.73 -19.18
CA HIS A 112 -15.59 -9.62 -20.06
C HIS A 112 -15.79 -8.55 -21.13
N ILE A 113 -16.94 -8.58 -21.83
CA ILE A 113 -17.28 -7.61 -22.88
C ILE A 113 -17.43 -6.20 -22.29
N ALA A 114 -18.06 -6.08 -21.12
CA ALA A 114 -18.18 -4.80 -20.42
C ALA A 114 -16.80 -4.25 -20.03
N THR A 115 -15.89 -5.09 -19.54
CA THR A 115 -14.53 -4.69 -19.19
C THR A 115 -13.74 -4.23 -20.41
N GLN A 116 -13.85 -4.95 -21.53
CA GLN A 116 -13.20 -4.57 -22.79
C GLN A 116 -13.73 -3.22 -23.33
N ARG A 117 -15.03 -2.93 -23.17
CA ARG A 117 -15.61 -1.65 -23.58
C ARG A 117 -15.21 -0.49 -22.65
N LEU A 118 -15.18 -0.74 -21.34
CA LEU A 118 -14.82 0.27 -20.34
C LEU A 118 -13.31 0.56 -20.33
N PHE A 119 -12.49 -0.45 -20.63
CA PHE A 119 -11.03 -0.40 -20.54
C PHE A 119 -10.39 -1.03 -21.80
N PRO A 120 -10.48 -0.37 -22.97
CA PRO A 120 -10.06 -0.93 -24.26
C PRO A 120 -8.56 -1.19 -24.40
N HIS A 121 -7.73 -0.50 -23.62
CA HIS A 121 -6.27 -0.61 -23.65
C HIS A 121 -5.68 -1.33 -22.42
N GLY A 122 -6.54 -1.84 -21.54
CA GLY A 122 -6.14 -2.48 -20.28
C GLY A 122 -5.82 -3.96 -20.41
N LYS A 123 -4.86 -4.44 -19.61
CA LYS A 123 -4.64 -5.88 -19.41
C LYS A 123 -5.82 -6.45 -18.64
N MET A 124 -6.33 -7.61 -19.04
CA MET A 124 -7.50 -8.20 -18.39
C MET A 124 -7.14 -9.46 -17.62
N LYS A 125 -7.70 -9.60 -16.41
CA LYS A 125 -7.57 -10.78 -15.56
C LYS A 125 -8.96 -11.33 -15.23
N ASN A 126 -9.18 -12.61 -15.53
CA ASN A 126 -10.45 -13.26 -15.25
C ASN A 126 -10.44 -13.87 -13.84
N TYR A 127 -11.57 -13.78 -13.14
CA TYR A 127 -11.79 -14.41 -11.84
C TYR A 127 -13.04 -15.28 -11.92
N ALA A 128 -12.98 -16.50 -11.39
CA ALA A 128 -14.11 -17.43 -11.43
C ALA A 128 -15.31 -16.91 -10.61
N ALA A 129 -15.03 -16.27 -9.48
CA ALA A 129 -16.03 -15.80 -8.53
C ALA A 129 -15.88 -14.30 -8.23
N PHE A 130 -16.98 -13.69 -7.77
CA PHE A 130 -17.05 -12.27 -7.40
C PHE A 130 -16.03 -11.93 -6.30
N GLU A 131 -15.93 -12.78 -5.28
CA GLU A 131 -15.00 -12.60 -4.17
C GLU A 131 -13.55 -12.57 -4.65
N GLY A 132 -13.23 -13.35 -5.69
CA GLY A 132 -11.91 -13.36 -6.30
C GLY A 132 -11.56 -12.01 -6.93
N ALA A 133 -12.49 -11.44 -7.69
CA ALA A 133 -12.29 -10.12 -8.30
C ALA A 133 -12.18 -9.01 -7.25
N VAL A 134 -12.99 -9.05 -6.18
CA VAL A 134 -12.90 -8.09 -5.07
C VAL A 134 -11.57 -8.22 -4.33
N LYS A 135 -11.13 -9.44 -4.01
CA LYS A 135 -9.81 -9.68 -3.40
C LYS A 135 -8.68 -9.21 -4.30
N GLY A 136 -8.80 -9.37 -5.62
CA GLY A 136 -7.83 -8.87 -6.58
C GLY A 136 -7.64 -7.34 -6.49
N VAL A 137 -8.73 -6.59 -6.31
CA VAL A 137 -8.65 -5.12 -6.09
C VAL A 137 -8.02 -4.80 -4.75
N LEU A 138 -8.45 -5.48 -3.68
CA LEU A 138 -7.95 -5.24 -2.31
C LEU A 138 -6.45 -5.56 -2.17
N ASN A 139 -5.97 -6.57 -2.90
CA ASN A 139 -4.57 -6.98 -2.91
C ASN A 139 -3.75 -6.23 -3.97
N HIS A 140 -4.31 -5.22 -4.63
CA HIS A 140 -3.65 -4.48 -5.72
C HIS A 140 -3.17 -5.33 -6.91
N GLU A 141 -3.74 -6.53 -7.12
CA GLU A 141 -3.47 -7.37 -8.30
C GLU A 141 -4.10 -6.78 -9.58
N ILE A 142 -5.19 -6.04 -9.41
CA ILE A 142 -5.93 -5.34 -10.46
C ILE A 142 -6.27 -3.93 -9.96
N ALA A 143 -6.25 -2.96 -10.84
CA ALA A 143 -6.66 -1.60 -10.52
C ALA A 143 -8.16 -1.49 -10.26
N LYS A 144 -8.97 -2.17 -11.08
CA LYS A 144 -10.44 -2.14 -10.99
C LYS A 144 -11.03 -3.47 -11.41
N ALA A 145 -12.13 -3.87 -10.78
CA ALA A 145 -12.94 -5.01 -11.18
C ALA A 145 -14.28 -4.54 -11.79
N VAL A 146 -14.68 -5.17 -12.89
CA VAL A 146 -16.05 -5.08 -13.41
C VAL A 146 -16.85 -6.23 -12.81
N LEU A 147 -17.82 -5.85 -11.99
CA LEU A 147 -18.67 -6.79 -11.28
C LEU A 147 -20.07 -6.74 -11.92
N PRO A 148 -20.68 -7.90 -12.21
CA PRO A 148 -22.07 -7.93 -12.60
C PRO A 148 -22.89 -7.47 -11.40
N PHE A 149 -23.42 -6.25 -11.49
CA PHE A 149 -24.45 -5.80 -10.58
C PHE A 149 -25.76 -6.36 -11.12
N GLU A 150 -26.31 -7.41 -10.49
CA GLU A 150 -27.72 -7.72 -10.71
C GLU A 150 -28.52 -6.57 -10.13
N THR A 151 -29.08 -5.77 -11.01
CA THR A 151 -30.46 -5.29 -10.92
C THR A 151 -30.77 -4.58 -12.22
N ALA A 152 -32.00 -4.73 -12.72
CA ALA A 152 -32.47 -3.85 -13.77
C ALA A 152 -32.15 -2.39 -13.41
N ILE A 153 -31.22 -1.79 -14.17
CA ILE A 153 -30.96 -0.34 -14.23
C ILE A 153 -30.34 0.28 -12.95
N GLN A 154 -29.01 0.40 -12.88
CA GLN A 154 -28.26 1.67 -12.74
C GLN A 154 -26.75 1.46 -12.54
N VAL A 155 -25.95 2.16 -13.34
CA VAL A 155 -24.48 2.22 -13.31
C VAL A 155 -24.04 3.22 -12.23
N LYS A 156 -23.20 2.81 -11.29
CA LYS A 156 -22.36 3.73 -10.50
C LYS A 156 -20.90 3.28 -10.57
N SER A 157 -20.06 4.15 -11.11
CA SER A 157 -18.61 4.05 -11.03
C SER A 157 -18.15 4.45 -9.63
N ALA A 158 -17.67 3.50 -8.85
CA ALA A 158 -16.95 3.81 -7.63
C ALA A 158 -15.50 4.17 -8.00
N LYS A 159 -15.15 5.45 -7.88
CA LYS A 159 -13.78 5.90 -7.68
C LYS A 159 -13.61 6.04 -6.17
N TYR A 160 -12.64 5.35 -5.59
CA TYR A 160 -12.06 5.76 -4.31
C TYR A 160 -11.00 6.82 -4.60
#